data_AF-A0AAU1KVH7-F1
#
_entry.id   AF-A0AAU1KVH7-F1
#
_cell.length_a   1.000
_cell.length_b   1.000
_cell.length_c   1.000
_cell.angle_alpha   90.00
_cell.angle_beta   90.00
_cell.angle_gamma   90.00
#
_symmetry.space_group_name_H-M   'P 1'
#
loop_
_entity.id
_entity.type
_entity.pdbx_description
1 polymer ?
#
loop_
_entity_poly.entity_id
_entity_poly.type
_entity_poly.pdbx_seq_one_letter_code
_entity_poly.pdbx_strand_id
1 'polypeptide(L)'
;MLKILYPPLNLFHRYATRNEEQFNEALAGALTWHKEYWTATEARSRSGEGLVALGPLALACLARDAGMEIRVESEYLPKELLEFGWAGEVDA
;
A
#
# COMPACT_ATOMS: atom_id res chain seq x y z
N MET A 1 -13.20 -5.60 9.35
CA MET A 1 -12.67 -4.24 9.16
C MET A 1 -11.24 -4.09 9.69
N LEU A 2 -10.81 -4.81 10.73
CA LEU A 2 -9.43 -4.72 11.24
C LEU A 2 -8.35 -4.92 10.16
N LYS A 3 -8.58 -5.83 9.19
CA LYS A 3 -7.71 -6.04 8.03
C LYS A 3 -7.42 -4.79 7.18
N ILE A 4 -8.25 -3.74 7.28
CA ILE A 4 -8.09 -2.48 6.53
C ILE A 4 -7.71 -1.32 7.47
N LEU A 5 -8.25 -1.29 8.69
CA LEU A 5 -8.03 -0.18 9.62
C LEU A 5 -6.70 -0.24 10.37
N TYR A 6 -6.23 -1.44 10.72
CA TYR A 6 -4.98 -1.61 11.48
C TYR A 6 -3.72 -1.38 10.64
N PRO A 7 -3.60 -1.87 9.39
CA PRO A 7 -2.34 -1.78 8.67
C PRO A 7 -1.77 -0.36 8.50
N PRO A 8 -2.57 0.68 8.20
CA PRO A 8 -2.04 2.05 8.14
C PRO A 8 -1.45 2.53 9.47
N LEU A 9 -2.02 2.13 10.61
CA LEU A 9 -1.49 2.49 11.93
C LEU A 9 -0.13 1.80 12.20
N ASN A 10 -0.03 0.51 11.87
CA ASN A 10 1.24 -0.23 12.00
C ASN A 10 2.31 0.35 11.07
N LEU A 11 1.97 0.61 9.80
CA LEU A 11 2.87 1.23 8.83
C LEU A 11 3.36 2.61 9.30
N PHE A 12 2.45 3.44 9.83
CA PHE A 12 2.82 4.75 10.39
C PHE A 12 3.81 4.61 11.56
N HIS A 13 3.61 3.63 12.44
CA HIS A 13 4.54 3.35 13.53
C HIS A 13 5.94 2.94 13.02
N ARG A 14 6.03 2.11 11.98
CA ARG A 14 7.32 1.71 11.37
C ARG A 14 7.99 2.87 10.64
N TYR A 15 7.20 3.70 9.94
CA TYR A 15 7.67 4.93 9.33
C TYR A 15 8.25 5.89 10.38
N ALA A 16 7.55 6.13 11.48
CA ALA A 16 7.99 7.03 12.54
C ALA A 16 9.31 6.57 13.21
N THR A 17 9.53 5.25 13.28
CA THR A 17 10.77 4.66 13.82
C THR A 17 11.88 4.48 12.78
N ARG A 18 11.63 4.85 11.52
CA ARG A 18 12.58 4.71 10.39
C ARG A 18 13.11 3.29 10.21
N ASN A 19 12.33 2.29 10.61
CA ASN A 19 12.71 0.89 10.46
C ASN A 19 12.26 0.37 9.09
N GLU A 20 13.14 0.49 8.09
CA GLU A 20 12.82 0.16 6.70
C GLU A 20 12.49 -1.32 6.47
N GLU A 21 13.21 -2.23 7.13
CA GLU A 21 12.95 -3.67 7.03
C GLU A 21 11.54 -4.01 7.53
N GLN A 22 11.21 -3.59 8.74
CA GLN A 22 9.88 -3.83 9.31
C GLN A 22 8.77 -3.06 8.59
N PHE A 23 9.10 -1.90 7.98
CA PHE A 23 8.15 -1.18 7.14
C PHE A 23 7.77 -2.00 5.91
N ASN A 24 8.76 -2.56 5.19
CA ASN A 24 8.51 -3.38 4.01
C ASN A 24 7.76 -4.68 4.36
N GLU A 25 8.11 -5.34 5.46
CA GLU A 25 7.35 -6.51 5.96
C GLU A 25 5.89 -6.15 6.28
N ALA A 26 5.68 -5.03 7.00
CA ALA A 26 4.34 -4.57 7.33
C ALA A 26 3.55 -4.16 6.08
N LEU A 27 4.20 -3.60 5.08
CA LEU A 27 3.58 -3.21 3.81
C LEU A 27 3.11 -4.43 3.03
N ALA A 28 3.96 -5.46 2.88
CA ALA A 28 3.58 -6.71 2.24
C ALA A 28 2.38 -7.39 2.95
N GLY A 29 2.40 -7.39 4.29
CA GLY A 29 1.28 -7.88 5.09
C GLY A 29 -0.01 -7.07 4.90
N ALA A 30 0.10 -5.73 4.85
CA ALA A 30 -1.02 -4.83 4.61
C ALA A 30 -1.71 -5.12 3.27
N LEU A 31 -0.93 -5.29 2.21
CA LEU A 31 -1.44 -5.56 0.86
C LEU A 31 -2.07 -6.94 0.76
N THR A 32 -1.52 -7.93 1.47
CA THR A 32 -2.13 -9.26 1.60
C THR A 32 -3.50 -9.18 2.27
N TRP A 33 -3.60 -8.45 3.39
CA TRP A 33 -4.89 -8.28 4.09
C TRP A 33 -5.90 -7.43 3.32
N HIS A 34 -5.43 -6.46 2.53
CA HIS A 34 -6.28 -5.70 1.62
C HIS A 34 -6.93 -6.63 0.59
N LYS A 35 -6.13 -7.46 -0.10
CA LYS A 35 -6.63 -8.50 -1.01
C LYS A 35 -7.66 -9.38 -0.33
N GLU A 36 -7.28 -10.00 0.79
CA GLU A 36 -8.16 -10.91 1.53
C GLU A 36 -9.49 -10.27 1.94
N TYR A 37 -9.50 -9.00 2.33
CA TYR A 37 -10.71 -8.31 2.74
C TYR A 37 -11.64 -8.03 1.56
N TRP A 38 -11.08 -7.53 0.46
CA TRP A 38 -11.83 -7.10 -0.72
C TRP A 38 -12.28 -8.27 -1.60
N THR A 39 -11.54 -9.38 -1.61
CA THR A 39 -11.95 -10.59 -2.35
C THR A 39 -12.79 -11.55 -1.51
N ALA A 40 -13.10 -11.23 -0.25
CA ALA A 40 -13.84 -12.13 0.65
C ALA A 40 -15.28 -12.44 0.21
N THR A 41 -15.90 -11.54 -0.57
CA THR A 41 -17.26 -11.73 -1.08
C THR A 41 -17.38 -11.11 -2.47
N GLU A 42 -18.32 -11.60 -3.27
CA GLU A 42 -18.61 -11.05 -4.60
C GLU A 42 -19.01 -9.57 -4.54
N ALA A 43 -19.77 -9.18 -3.51
CA ALA A 43 -20.15 -7.78 -3.32
C ALA A 43 -18.93 -6.88 -3.08
N ARG A 44 -17.94 -7.35 -2.31
CA ARG A 44 -16.71 -6.58 -2.04
C ARG A 44 -15.76 -6.60 -3.23
N SER A 45 -15.65 -7.71 -3.95
CA SER A 45 -14.73 -7.80 -5.09
C SER A 45 -15.12 -6.88 -6.24
N ARG A 46 -16.39 -6.45 -6.29
CA ARG A 46 -16.92 -5.47 -7.25
C ARG A 46 -16.82 -4.02 -6.75
N SER A 47 -16.29 -3.78 -5.56
CA SER A 47 -16.14 -2.42 -5.01
C SER A 47 -14.90 -1.73 -5.58
N GLY A 48 -15.06 -0.47 -6.04
CA GLY A 48 -13.94 0.36 -6.46
C GLY A 48 -12.95 0.68 -5.34
N GLU A 49 -13.38 0.67 -4.08
CA GLU A 49 -12.51 0.87 -2.92
C GLU A 49 -11.46 -0.26 -2.76
N GLY A 50 -11.69 -1.42 -3.38
CA GLY A 50 -10.76 -2.54 -3.36
C GLY A 50 -9.61 -2.43 -4.35
N LEU A 51 -9.68 -1.53 -5.33
CA LEU A 51 -8.69 -1.43 -6.42
C LEU A 51 -7.32 -1.02 -5.93
N VAL A 52 -7.25 -0.12 -4.95
CA VAL A 52 -5.99 0.43 -4.43
C VAL A 52 -6.01 0.36 -2.91
N ALA A 53 -4.92 -0.10 -2.32
CA ALA A 53 -4.70 -0.03 -0.88
C ALA A 53 -4.30 1.41 -0.50
N LEU A 54 -5.26 2.34 -0.53
CA LEU A 54 -5.00 3.78 -0.46
C LEU A 54 -4.22 4.21 0.79
N GLY A 55 -4.58 3.67 1.96
CA GLY A 55 -3.85 3.94 3.21
C GLY A 55 -2.40 3.46 3.17
N PRO A 56 -2.14 2.17 2.85
CA PRO A 56 -0.79 1.67 2.63
C PRO A 56 0.00 2.43 1.55
N LEU A 57 -0.61 2.79 0.43
CA LEU A 57 0.03 3.58 -0.64
C LEU A 57 0.49 4.95 -0.12
N ALA A 58 -0.39 5.68 0.58
CA ALA A 58 -0.03 6.99 1.13
C ALA A 58 1.20 6.91 2.06
N LEU A 59 1.30 5.87 2.88
CA LEU A 59 2.44 5.66 3.77
C LEU A 59 3.71 5.22 3.02
N ALA A 60 3.57 4.43 1.96
CA ALA A 60 4.70 4.07 1.09
C ALA A 60 5.27 5.31 0.37
N CYS A 61 4.40 6.22 -0.11
CA CYS A 61 4.82 7.51 -0.68
C CYS A 61 5.58 8.35 0.37
N LEU A 62 5.04 8.49 1.59
CA LEU A 62 5.72 9.22 2.67
C LEU A 62 7.07 8.61 3.04
N ALA A 63 7.17 7.28 3.12
CA ALA A 63 8.41 6.59 3.41
C ALA A 63 9.46 6.82 2.29
N ARG A 64 9.04 6.75 1.02
CA ARG A 64 9.88 7.03 -0.15
C ARG A 64 10.39 8.46 -0.18
N ASP A 65 9.51 9.45 0.02
CA ASP A 65 9.88 10.87 0.13
C ASP A 65 10.89 11.12 1.24
N ALA A 66 10.83 10.29 2.27
CA ALA A 66 11.70 10.37 3.41
C ALA A 66 12.98 9.51 3.28
N GLY A 67 13.26 8.98 2.09
CA GLY A 67 14.49 8.27 1.72
C GLY A 67 14.51 6.78 2.04
N MET A 68 13.38 6.17 2.43
CA MET A 68 13.29 4.74 2.69
C MET A 68 13.02 3.97 1.39
N GLU A 69 13.74 2.87 1.17
CA GLU A 69 13.53 2.01 0.01
C GLU A 69 12.23 1.21 0.14
N ILE A 70 11.38 1.28 -0.87
CA ILE A 70 10.15 0.47 -0.99
C ILE A 70 10.43 -0.69 -1.93
N ARG A 71 10.43 -1.90 -1.38
CA ARG A 71 10.83 -3.15 -2.06
C ARG A 71 9.63 -4.04 -2.41
N VAL A 72 8.42 -3.60 -2.09
CA VAL A 72 7.19 -4.38 -2.26
C VAL A 72 6.50 -3.98 -3.54
N GLU A 73 6.21 -4.95 -4.41
CA GLU A 73 5.38 -4.77 -5.60
C GLU A 73 4.01 -5.45 -5.39
N SER A 74 2.93 -4.82 -5.87
CA SER A 74 1.58 -5.37 -5.77
C SER A 74 0.62 -4.72 -6.75
N GLU A 75 -0.36 -5.49 -7.23
CA GLU A 75 -1.51 -4.98 -7.99
C GLU A 75 -2.32 -3.91 -7.20
N TYR A 76 -2.24 -3.90 -5.87
CA TYR A 76 -2.92 -2.91 -5.01
C TYR A 76 -2.02 -1.72 -4.62
N LEU A 77 -0.78 -1.70 -5.09
CA LEU A 77 0.21 -0.65 -4.87
C LEU A 77 0.72 -0.14 -6.23
N PRO A 78 -0.05 0.72 -6.93
CA PRO A 78 0.28 1.18 -8.27
C PRO A 78 1.66 1.83 -8.31
N LYS A 79 2.57 1.27 -9.11
CA LYS A 79 3.97 1.64 -9.15
C LYS A 79 4.14 3.09 -9.55
N GLU A 80 3.39 3.55 -10.53
CA GLU A 80 3.50 4.90 -11.09
C GLU A 80 3.09 5.96 -10.04
N LEU A 81 2.05 5.69 -9.23
CA LEU A 81 1.66 6.58 -8.14
C LEU A 81 2.71 6.62 -7.03
N LEU A 82 3.30 5.46 -6.70
CA LEU A 82 4.41 5.39 -5.75
C LEU A 82 5.65 6.10 -6.30
N GLU A 83 5.86 6.02 -7.62
CA GLU A 83 7.04 6.52 -8.30
C GLU A 83 6.96 8.00 -8.71
N PHE A 84 5.80 8.64 -8.51
CA PHE A 84 5.46 9.98 -9.00
C PHE A 84 5.43 10.10 -10.53
N GLY A 85 5.12 9.02 -11.23
CA GLY A 85 4.88 9.03 -12.67
C GLY A 85 3.59 9.77 -13.01
N TRP A 86 3.63 10.54 -14.10
CA TRP A 86 2.46 11.28 -14.61
C TRP A 86 1.89 10.63 -15.86
N ALA A 87 0.57 10.78 -16.05
CA ALA A 87 -0.09 10.35 -17.27
C ALA A 87 0.54 11.05 -18.50
N GLY A 88 0.97 10.27 -19.48
CA GLY A 88 1.70 10.76 -20.66
C GLY A 88 3.22 10.68 -20.55
N GLU A 89 3.77 10.39 -19.36
CA GLU A 89 5.20 10.06 -19.16
C GLU A 89 5.45 8.56 -19.08
N VAL A 90 4.39 7.78 -18.81
CA VAL A 90 4.44 6.32 -18.68
C VAL A 90 3.87 5.68 -19.94
N ASP A 91 4.60 4.71 -20.50
CA ASP A 91 4.12 3.89 -21.62
C ASP A 91 2.91 3.04 -21.18
N ALA A 92 1.93 2.90 -22.08
CA ALA A 92 0.69 2.17 -21.84
C ALA A 92 0.82 0.65 -22.01
#